data_AF-U2L1Z1-F1
#
_entry.id   AF-U2L1Z1-F1
#
_cell.length_a   1.000
_cell.length_b   1.000
_cell.length_c   1.000
_cell.angle_alpha   90.00
_cell.angle_beta   90.00
_cell.angle_gamma   90.00
#
_symmetry.space_group_name_H-M   'P 1'
#
loop_
_entity.id
_entity.type
_entity.pdbx_description
1 polymer ?
#
loop_
_entity_poly.entity_id
_entity_poly.type
_entity_poly.pdbx_seq_one_letter_code
_entity_poly.pdbx_strand_id
1 'polypeptide(L)'
;MGKFNLLDEPWISVVIDTKGKTKEVSLKELFRNAHTYLDLAGDTKTQDFAVMRILLAIIHTVFSRFNAQGEEYGYFDLDERLRQVEKIDEEDVNDYREDLYMTWFALWKSQKFPEIVCEYLEKWRNRFYLFDEEHPFMQVRKEDIAADKINRPKASKVAGKNMNRLISESDNKIALFSPKYSVDDNKEKLKEAEIARWLITFQAYTGLSDKVIFGKEKYKSSKGWLFDLGGIYFKGSNLFEILLLNCVLVSDENGNVKNAQKPCWEFNCDENIKRSFYEGNMDSIAGLYTAWSRGLYMNPDFDNTNLFVCHIVKLPDIDHRDKFLEPMTIWKYNDSGDNKNTYTPRKHQQNQSMWRSFGLLAVNDKESNQRKPKLIEWFSDIKRIAKNKNITVHTHPTLVAVSMQDDGNATSWVPTDEIVDSLFIGDFILTDLEENGWVERINEVIEKTKSIVGFTYKKYISDIKEIRNISSDLFTSQKVEDLYFKIDAPFRKWIAEIRYEDEKEIKTKEWWSVLYKLTTWEAQSILQSGSLRDYTGIEREGKIKNIATAYNTFVYFLNKEIGVEEVTSGDKE
;
A
#
# COMPACT_ATOMS: atom_id res chain seq x y z
N MET A 1 7.07 -29.80 -20.67
CA MET A 1 7.30 -30.12 -19.24
C MET A 1 7.58 -28.80 -18.54
N GLY A 2 6.81 -28.47 -17.50
CA GLY A 2 6.98 -27.20 -16.79
C GLY A 2 8.40 -27.03 -16.21
N LYS A 3 8.92 -25.81 -16.26
CA LYS A 3 10.20 -25.40 -15.68
C LYS A 3 10.00 -24.34 -14.60
N PHE A 4 10.92 -24.33 -13.64
CA PHE A 4 10.96 -23.39 -12.53
C PHE A 4 9.64 -23.35 -11.71
N ASN A 5 9.41 -24.37 -10.88
CA ASN A 5 8.21 -24.45 -10.06
C ASN A 5 8.35 -23.62 -8.77
N LEU A 6 7.46 -22.64 -8.59
CA LEU A 6 7.51 -21.69 -7.49
C LEU A 6 7.32 -22.31 -6.09
N LEU A 7 6.83 -23.56 -6.01
CA LEU A 7 6.69 -24.31 -4.75
C LEU A 7 8.04 -24.77 -4.19
N ASP A 8 9.00 -25.08 -5.07
CA ASP A 8 10.25 -25.75 -4.70
C ASP A 8 11.49 -24.91 -5.03
N GLU A 9 11.44 -24.14 -6.12
CA GLU A 9 12.55 -23.27 -6.52
C GLU A 9 12.61 -22.01 -5.66
N PRO A 10 13.81 -21.54 -5.28
CA PRO A 10 13.96 -20.31 -4.51
C PRO A 10 13.73 -19.09 -5.40
N TRP A 11 12.73 -18.28 -5.05
CA TRP A 11 12.41 -17.04 -5.79
C TRP A 11 11.90 -15.90 -4.92
N ILE A 12 11.53 -16.16 -3.66
CA ILE A 12 11.07 -15.13 -2.74
C ILE A 12 12.24 -14.68 -1.90
N SER A 13 12.66 -13.42 -2.09
CA SER A 13 13.76 -12.85 -1.30
C SER A 13 13.27 -12.44 0.08
N VAL A 14 13.91 -12.93 1.14
CA VAL A 14 13.58 -12.67 2.54
C VAL A 14 14.80 -12.21 3.34
N VAL A 15 14.58 -11.40 4.37
CA VAL A 15 15.60 -11.01 5.35
C VAL A 15 15.73 -12.10 6.42
N ILE A 16 16.93 -12.61 6.65
CA ILE A 16 17.18 -13.73 7.59
C ILE A 16 17.85 -13.31 8.90
N ASP A 17 18.37 -12.08 8.98
CA ASP A 17 18.99 -11.56 10.20
C ASP A 17 18.91 -10.03 10.32
N THR A 18 19.21 -9.51 11.51
CA THR A 18 19.21 -8.07 11.80
C THR A 18 20.37 -7.31 11.15
N LYS A 19 21.31 -8.00 10.49
CA LYS A 19 22.37 -7.39 9.69
C LYS A 19 21.92 -7.13 8.25
N GLY A 20 20.68 -7.50 7.91
CA GLY A 20 20.10 -7.31 6.59
C GLY A 20 20.53 -8.37 5.58
N LYS A 21 21.05 -9.52 6.02
CA LYS A 21 21.36 -10.62 5.10
C LYS A 21 20.06 -11.14 4.48
N THR A 22 20.10 -11.36 3.16
CA THR A 22 18.95 -11.89 2.42
C THR A 22 19.19 -13.31 1.92
N LYS A 23 18.10 -14.03 1.63
CA LYS A 23 18.09 -15.35 1.02
C LYS A 23 16.86 -15.46 0.12
N GLU A 24 17.00 -16.11 -1.03
CA GLU A 24 15.84 -16.54 -1.84
C GLU A 24 15.34 -17.91 -1.35
N VAL A 25 14.03 -18.03 -1.17
CA VAL A 25 13.34 -19.24 -0.69
C VAL A 25 12.13 -19.56 -1.56
N SER A 26 11.67 -20.81 -1.53
CA SER A 26 10.47 -21.25 -2.26
C SER A 26 9.19 -20.96 -1.47
N LEU A 27 8.01 -21.12 -2.08
CA LEU A 27 6.73 -20.95 -1.36
C LEU A 27 6.62 -21.92 -0.17
N LYS A 28 6.99 -23.19 -0.32
CA LYS A 28 6.91 -24.17 0.78
C LYS A 28 7.92 -23.86 1.89
N GLU A 29 9.14 -23.49 1.52
CA GLU A 29 10.15 -23.08 2.51
C GLU A 29 9.71 -21.82 3.28
N LEU A 30 9.11 -20.85 2.57
CA LEU A 30 8.57 -19.64 3.17
C LEU A 30 7.49 -19.95 4.20
N PHE A 31 6.44 -20.69 3.84
CA PHE A 31 5.33 -20.93 4.77
C PHE A 31 5.74 -21.77 5.98
N ARG A 32 6.64 -22.75 5.81
CA ARG A 32 7.17 -23.55 6.93
C ARG A 32 8.03 -22.71 7.89
N ASN A 33 8.73 -21.69 7.40
CA ASN A 33 9.72 -20.94 8.15
C ASN A 33 9.41 -19.44 8.30
N ALA A 34 8.19 -18.98 8.01
CA ALA A 34 7.83 -17.56 8.00
C ALA A 34 8.14 -16.83 9.32
N HIS A 35 8.05 -17.53 10.44
CA HIS A 35 8.39 -17.03 11.78
C HIS A 35 9.89 -16.76 12.01
N THR A 36 10.75 -17.24 11.13
CA THR A 36 12.21 -17.06 11.20
C THR A 36 12.74 -15.93 10.32
N TYR A 37 11.93 -15.46 9.37
CA TYR A 37 12.28 -14.38 8.45
C TYR A 37 11.77 -13.05 8.97
N LEU A 38 12.56 -11.99 8.86
CA LEU A 38 12.20 -10.68 9.41
C LEU A 38 11.25 -9.89 8.48
N ASP A 39 11.47 -9.96 7.16
CA ASP A 39 10.72 -9.20 6.16
C ASP A 39 10.92 -9.80 4.75
N LEU A 40 10.12 -9.34 3.79
CA LEU A 40 10.43 -9.48 2.37
C LEU A 40 11.56 -8.52 1.96
N ALA A 41 12.35 -8.95 0.97
CA ALA A 41 13.55 -8.25 0.50
C ALA A 41 13.68 -8.32 -1.03
N GLY A 42 12.58 -8.11 -1.74
CA GLY A 42 12.57 -7.93 -3.19
C GLY A 42 13.30 -6.66 -3.63
N ASP A 43 13.28 -6.43 -4.93
CA ASP A 43 14.01 -5.33 -5.57
C ASP A 43 13.49 -3.95 -5.16
N THR A 44 12.18 -3.85 -4.87
CA THR A 44 11.50 -2.61 -4.46
C THR A 44 10.42 -2.92 -3.42
N LYS A 45 9.99 -1.93 -2.63
CA LYS A 45 8.92 -2.12 -1.64
C LYS A 45 7.54 -2.33 -2.28
N THR A 46 7.33 -1.77 -3.45
CA THR A 46 6.15 -2.04 -4.30
C THR A 46 6.13 -3.48 -4.81
N GLN A 47 7.30 -4.06 -5.14
CA GLN A 47 7.41 -5.49 -5.44
C GLN A 47 7.13 -6.35 -4.20
N ASP A 48 7.69 -6.00 -3.04
CA ASP A 48 7.40 -6.69 -1.77
C ASP A 48 5.90 -6.70 -1.47
N PHE A 49 5.24 -5.55 -1.63
CA PHE A 49 3.79 -5.41 -1.38
C PHE A 49 2.97 -6.28 -2.35
N ALA A 50 3.34 -6.35 -3.63
CA ALA A 50 2.67 -7.20 -4.61
C ALA A 50 2.88 -8.70 -4.31
N VAL A 51 4.10 -9.11 -3.97
CA VAL A 51 4.41 -10.50 -3.59
C VAL A 51 3.71 -10.89 -2.29
N MET A 52 3.71 -10.03 -1.28
CA MET A 52 2.97 -10.24 -0.03
C MET A 52 1.50 -10.53 -0.31
N ARG A 53 0.87 -9.83 -1.26
CA ARG A 53 -0.55 -10.05 -1.59
C ARG A 53 -0.80 -11.40 -2.27
N ILE A 54 0.14 -11.94 -3.03
CA ILE A 54 0.06 -13.33 -3.52
C ILE A 54 0.14 -14.31 -2.35
N LEU A 55 1.04 -14.09 -1.39
CA LEU A 55 1.14 -14.92 -0.18
C LEU A 55 -0.13 -14.85 0.67
N LEU A 56 -0.70 -13.64 0.82
CA LEU A 56 -1.98 -13.43 1.48
C LEU A 56 -3.10 -14.17 0.74
N ALA A 57 -3.16 -14.12 -0.59
CA ALA A 57 -4.18 -14.83 -1.36
C ALA A 57 -4.15 -16.34 -1.12
N ILE A 58 -2.95 -16.93 -0.96
CA ILE A 58 -2.79 -18.34 -0.60
C ILE A 58 -3.41 -18.60 0.78
N ILE A 59 -3.02 -17.85 1.82
CA ILE A 59 -3.52 -18.10 3.17
C ILE A 59 -4.99 -17.69 3.37
N HIS A 60 -5.49 -16.70 2.65
CA HIS A 60 -6.93 -16.39 2.61
C HIS A 60 -7.71 -17.58 2.05
N THR A 61 -7.20 -18.22 0.98
CA THR A 61 -7.86 -19.35 0.36
C THR A 61 -7.82 -20.59 1.24
N VAL A 62 -6.69 -20.84 1.91
CA VAL A 62 -6.54 -21.98 2.83
C VAL A 62 -7.38 -21.78 4.09
N PHE A 63 -7.25 -20.65 4.77
CA PHE A 63 -7.94 -20.43 6.06
C PHE A 63 -9.39 -19.98 5.92
N SER A 64 -9.91 -19.84 4.70
CA SER A 64 -11.36 -19.84 4.45
C SER A 64 -11.92 -21.24 4.21
N ARG A 65 -11.09 -22.29 4.27
CA ARG A 65 -11.47 -23.68 3.96
C ARG A 65 -11.10 -24.64 5.08
N PHE A 66 -9.99 -24.35 5.78
CA PHE A 66 -9.43 -25.16 6.83
C PHE A 66 -9.16 -24.34 8.08
N ASN A 67 -9.36 -24.94 9.24
CA ASN A 67 -8.99 -24.35 10.52
C ASN A 67 -7.45 -24.40 10.76
N ALA A 68 -7.01 -23.92 11.93
CA ALA A 68 -5.58 -23.88 12.27
C ALA A 68 -4.93 -25.27 12.45
N GLN A 69 -5.74 -26.33 12.58
CA GLN A 69 -5.31 -27.72 12.67
C GLN A 69 -5.24 -28.40 11.29
N GLY A 70 -5.72 -27.72 10.23
CA GLY A 70 -5.80 -28.28 8.89
C GLY A 70 -7.07 -29.09 8.64
N GLU A 71 -8.08 -28.95 9.48
CA GLU A 71 -9.37 -29.65 9.33
C GLU A 71 -10.33 -28.77 8.53
N GLU A 72 -11.07 -29.39 7.60
CA GLU A 72 -12.07 -28.72 6.77
C GLU A 72 -13.21 -28.16 7.63
N TYR A 73 -13.70 -26.96 7.30
CA TYR A 73 -14.92 -26.46 7.92
C TYR A 73 -16.16 -27.21 7.40
N GLY A 74 -17.11 -27.50 8.28
CA GLY A 74 -18.32 -28.27 7.95
C GLY A 74 -19.46 -27.46 7.32
N TYR A 75 -19.17 -26.34 6.64
CA TYR A 75 -20.18 -25.39 6.10
C TYR A 75 -20.31 -25.41 4.57
N PHE A 76 -19.51 -26.22 3.89
CA PHE A 76 -19.48 -26.34 2.42
C PHE A 76 -18.68 -27.57 2.00
N ASP A 77 -18.91 -28.02 0.77
CA ASP A 77 -18.11 -29.07 0.15
C ASP A 77 -16.82 -28.53 -0.52
N LEU A 78 -15.76 -29.37 -0.48
CA LEU A 78 -14.52 -29.18 -1.24
C LEU A 78 -14.41 -30.25 -2.35
N ASP A 79 -13.92 -29.85 -3.53
CA ASP A 79 -13.59 -30.80 -4.59
C ASP A 79 -12.25 -31.53 -4.35
N GLU A 80 -11.85 -32.44 -5.25
CA GLU A 80 -10.61 -33.22 -5.14
C GLU A 80 -9.32 -32.38 -5.09
N ARG A 81 -9.38 -31.11 -5.54
CA ARG A 81 -8.31 -30.11 -5.53
C ARG A 81 -8.46 -29.12 -4.38
N LEU A 82 -9.32 -29.43 -3.40
CA LEU A 82 -9.59 -28.61 -2.22
C LEU A 82 -10.20 -27.25 -2.56
N ARG A 83 -10.92 -27.15 -3.69
CA ARG A 83 -11.64 -25.94 -4.07
C ARG A 83 -13.06 -25.99 -3.52
N GLN A 84 -13.45 -24.90 -2.86
CA GLN A 84 -14.82 -24.70 -2.40
C GLN A 84 -15.78 -24.57 -3.58
N VAL A 85 -16.82 -25.40 -3.61
CA VAL A 85 -17.75 -25.49 -4.74
C VAL A 85 -18.99 -24.61 -4.57
N GLU A 86 -19.33 -24.25 -3.33
CA GLU A 86 -20.55 -23.50 -3.00
C GLU A 86 -20.29 -22.32 -2.06
N LYS A 87 -21.29 -21.46 -1.90
CA LYS A 87 -21.22 -20.34 -0.96
C LYS A 87 -21.63 -20.81 0.43
N ILE A 88 -21.26 -20.04 1.45
CA ILE A 88 -21.77 -20.27 2.80
C ILE A 88 -23.27 -19.95 2.83
N ASP A 89 -24.05 -20.83 3.43
CA ASP A 89 -25.48 -20.61 3.67
C ASP A 89 -25.71 -19.49 4.68
N GLU A 90 -26.77 -18.69 4.48
CA GLU A 90 -27.01 -17.49 5.30
C GLU A 90 -27.20 -17.79 6.78
N GLU A 91 -27.73 -18.97 7.11
CA GLU A 91 -27.97 -19.43 8.47
C GLU A 91 -26.64 -19.76 9.20
N ASP A 92 -25.63 -20.22 8.46
CA ASP A 92 -24.34 -20.65 9.00
C ASP A 92 -23.29 -19.53 9.07
N VAL A 93 -23.52 -18.39 8.42
CA VAL A 93 -22.55 -17.28 8.33
C VAL A 93 -22.02 -16.85 9.70
N ASN A 94 -22.86 -16.80 10.73
CA ASN A 94 -22.43 -16.33 12.05
C ASN A 94 -21.48 -17.32 12.74
N ASP A 95 -21.80 -18.61 12.67
CA ASP A 95 -20.96 -19.66 13.26
C ASP A 95 -19.63 -19.79 12.50
N TYR A 96 -19.68 -19.74 11.18
CA TYR A 96 -18.48 -19.73 10.36
C TYR A 96 -17.58 -18.52 10.64
N ARG A 97 -18.14 -17.32 10.85
CA ARG A 97 -17.35 -16.13 11.23
C ARG A 97 -16.62 -16.32 12.55
N GLU A 98 -17.30 -16.91 13.53
CA GLU A 98 -16.73 -17.20 14.84
C GLU A 98 -15.54 -18.17 14.71
N ASP A 99 -15.69 -19.22 13.91
CA ASP A 99 -14.64 -20.19 13.62
C ASP A 99 -13.44 -19.59 12.88
N LEU A 100 -13.66 -18.64 11.97
CA LEU A 100 -12.59 -17.88 11.31
C LEU A 100 -11.78 -17.05 12.30
N TYR A 101 -12.44 -16.37 13.25
CA TYR A 101 -11.73 -15.66 14.33
C TYR A 101 -10.94 -16.61 15.22
N MET A 102 -11.54 -17.73 15.62
CA MET A 102 -10.87 -18.74 16.44
C MET A 102 -9.66 -19.35 15.72
N THR A 103 -9.77 -19.54 14.40
CA THR A 103 -8.67 -19.97 13.53
C THR A 103 -7.54 -18.94 13.53
N TRP A 104 -7.85 -17.65 13.36
CA TRP A 104 -6.85 -16.60 13.45
C TRP A 104 -6.12 -16.61 14.81
N PHE A 105 -6.85 -16.72 15.92
CA PHE A 105 -6.25 -16.77 17.25
C PHE A 105 -5.39 -18.02 17.49
N ALA A 106 -5.83 -19.18 17.00
CA ALA A 106 -5.08 -20.42 17.09
C ALA A 106 -3.76 -20.35 16.30
N LEU A 107 -3.79 -19.77 15.09
CA LEU A 107 -2.59 -19.47 14.30
C LEU A 107 -1.68 -18.48 15.03
N TRP A 108 -2.22 -17.38 15.55
CA TRP A 108 -1.44 -16.38 16.29
C TRP A 108 -0.71 -17.01 17.48
N LYS A 109 -1.38 -17.91 18.21
CA LYS A 109 -0.81 -18.65 19.32
C LYS A 109 0.28 -19.64 18.90
N SER A 110 0.12 -20.32 17.75
CA SER A 110 1.11 -21.28 17.26
C SER A 110 2.37 -20.60 16.72
N GLN A 111 2.26 -19.33 16.32
CA GLN A 111 3.30 -18.53 15.66
C GLN A 111 3.87 -19.17 14.38
N LYS A 112 3.15 -20.12 13.78
CA LYS A 112 3.58 -20.85 12.57
C LYS A 112 2.38 -21.24 11.74
N PHE A 113 2.56 -21.29 10.43
CA PHE A 113 1.53 -21.82 9.54
C PHE A 113 1.53 -23.37 9.58
N PRO A 114 0.34 -24.00 9.67
CA PRO A 114 0.19 -25.46 9.57
C PRO A 114 0.52 -25.99 8.18
N GLU A 115 0.80 -27.30 8.08
CA GLU A 115 1.22 -27.96 6.84
C GLU A 115 0.13 -27.95 5.75
N ILE A 116 -1.16 -27.80 6.12
CA ILE A 116 -2.28 -27.68 5.19
C ILE A 116 -2.06 -26.60 4.11
N VAL A 117 -1.31 -25.54 4.42
CA VAL A 117 -0.94 -24.52 3.42
C VAL A 117 -0.09 -25.13 2.30
N CYS A 118 0.89 -25.97 2.66
CA CYS A 118 1.74 -26.67 1.69
C CYS A 118 0.98 -27.78 0.97
N GLU A 119 0.08 -28.50 1.66
CA GLU A 119 -0.78 -29.54 1.06
C GLU A 119 -1.72 -28.96 0.00
N TYR A 120 -2.34 -27.80 0.30
CA TYR A 120 -3.12 -27.05 -0.68
C TYR A 120 -2.29 -26.66 -1.90
N LEU A 121 -1.09 -26.09 -1.68
CA LEU A 121 -0.21 -25.73 -2.80
C LEU A 121 0.16 -26.95 -3.65
N GLU A 122 0.42 -28.10 -3.03
CA GLU A 122 0.76 -29.35 -3.71
C GLU A 122 -0.38 -29.82 -4.63
N LYS A 123 -1.65 -29.68 -4.21
CA LYS A 123 -2.84 -29.95 -5.07
C LYS A 123 -2.89 -29.07 -6.32
N TRP A 124 -2.26 -27.90 -6.27
CA TRP A 124 -2.19 -26.93 -7.35
C TRP A 124 -0.81 -26.84 -8.00
N ARG A 125 0.12 -27.75 -7.71
CA ARG A 125 1.52 -27.74 -8.18
C ARG A 125 1.66 -27.42 -9.68
N ASN A 126 0.81 -28.01 -10.51
CA ASN A 126 0.86 -27.85 -11.96
C ASN A 126 0.50 -26.44 -12.44
N ARG A 127 -0.02 -25.57 -11.56
CA ARG A 127 -0.40 -24.17 -11.84
C ARG A 127 0.66 -23.15 -11.40
N PHE A 128 1.75 -23.62 -10.81
CA PHE A 128 2.83 -22.79 -10.24
C PHE A 128 4.17 -22.96 -10.97
N TYR A 129 4.17 -23.55 -12.17
CA TYR A 129 5.33 -23.48 -13.06
C TYR A 129 5.41 -22.11 -13.71
N LEU A 130 6.55 -21.43 -13.60
CA LEU A 130 6.74 -20.12 -14.24
C LEU A 130 6.77 -20.25 -15.77
N PHE A 131 7.36 -21.32 -16.29
CA PHE A 131 7.42 -21.61 -17.72
C PHE A 131 6.72 -22.94 -17.98
N ASP A 132 5.51 -22.88 -18.50
CA ASP A 132 4.71 -24.05 -18.87
C ASP A 132 3.84 -23.73 -20.09
N GLU A 133 3.57 -24.75 -20.92
CA GLU A 133 2.79 -24.56 -22.14
C GLU A 133 1.29 -24.48 -21.86
N GLU A 134 0.80 -25.21 -20.86
CA GLU A 134 -0.63 -25.36 -20.59
C GLU A 134 -1.10 -24.48 -19.43
N HIS A 135 -0.29 -24.40 -18.37
CA HIS A 135 -0.65 -23.77 -17.11
C HIS A 135 0.46 -22.86 -16.54
N PRO A 136 1.00 -21.91 -17.32
CA PRO A 136 2.03 -21.01 -16.83
C PRO A 136 1.44 -20.10 -15.73
N PHE A 137 2.17 -19.98 -14.62
CA PHE A 137 1.74 -19.21 -13.45
C PHE A 137 1.47 -17.75 -13.83
N MET A 138 0.27 -17.24 -13.54
CA MET A 138 -0.19 -15.86 -13.79
C MET A 138 0.06 -15.34 -15.22
N GLN A 139 0.01 -16.25 -16.19
CA GLN A 139 0.29 -15.99 -17.59
C GLN A 139 -0.82 -16.57 -18.47
N VAL A 140 -0.83 -16.10 -19.72
CA VAL A 140 -1.67 -16.64 -20.79
C VAL A 140 -0.86 -17.53 -21.70
N ARG A 141 -1.53 -18.43 -22.43
CA ARG A 141 -0.87 -19.28 -23.42
C ARG A 141 -0.70 -18.55 -24.74
N LYS A 142 0.11 -19.11 -25.63
CA LYS A 142 0.39 -18.54 -26.95
C LYS A 142 -0.87 -18.36 -27.79
N GLU A 143 -1.76 -19.35 -27.77
CA GLU A 143 -3.02 -19.35 -28.50
C GLU A 143 -4.04 -18.37 -27.93
N ASP A 144 -3.89 -17.92 -26.67
CA ASP A 144 -4.81 -16.97 -26.04
C ASP A 144 -4.57 -15.54 -26.55
N ILE A 145 -3.36 -15.24 -27.01
CA ILE A 145 -2.98 -13.94 -27.60
C ILE A 145 -2.81 -13.99 -29.12
N ALA A 146 -3.40 -15.00 -29.78
CA ALA A 146 -3.38 -15.14 -31.23
C ALA A 146 -4.06 -13.95 -31.93
N ALA A 147 -3.67 -13.67 -33.18
CA ALA A 147 -4.05 -12.46 -33.91
C ALA A 147 -5.57 -12.27 -34.10
N ASP A 148 -6.34 -13.35 -34.11
CA ASP A 148 -7.81 -13.36 -34.18
C ASP A 148 -8.48 -12.96 -32.85
N LYS A 149 -7.78 -13.11 -31.72
CA LYS A 149 -8.26 -12.77 -30.37
C LYS A 149 -7.92 -11.35 -29.91
N ILE A 150 -7.10 -10.61 -30.67
CA ILE A 150 -6.60 -9.29 -30.29
C ILE A 150 -6.84 -8.22 -31.36
N ASN A 151 -6.79 -6.94 -30.98
CA ASN A 151 -7.07 -5.84 -31.91
C ASN A 151 -5.96 -5.57 -32.95
N ARG A 152 -4.75 -6.09 -32.77
CA ARG A 152 -3.59 -5.90 -33.65
C ARG A 152 -3.00 -7.23 -34.13
N PRO A 153 -2.20 -7.27 -35.21
CA PRO A 153 -1.63 -8.53 -35.71
C PRO A 153 -0.69 -9.24 -34.73
N LYS A 154 -0.11 -8.52 -33.77
CA LYS A 154 0.82 -9.04 -32.76
C LYS A 154 0.57 -8.36 -31.41
N ALA A 155 0.78 -9.12 -30.33
CA ALA A 155 0.82 -8.60 -28.97
C ALA A 155 1.98 -7.62 -28.75
N SER A 156 1.88 -6.78 -27.71
CA SER A 156 2.92 -5.79 -27.42
C SER A 156 4.14 -6.49 -26.81
N LYS A 157 5.33 -6.22 -27.32
CA LYS A 157 6.59 -6.76 -26.78
C LYS A 157 7.04 -5.96 -25.55
N VAL A 158 7.45 -6.64 -24.49
CA VAL A 158 8.11 -6.05 -23.31
C VAL A 158 9.42 -6.79 -23.09
N ALA A 159 10.52 -6.05 -22.99
CA ALA A 159 11.85 -6.59 -22.76
C ALA A 159 12.24 -6.50 -21.27
N GLY A 160 13.30 -7.19 -20.87
CA GLY A 160 13.78 -7.24 -19.48
C GLY A 160 14.00 -5.86 -18.86
N LYS A 161 14.58 -4.91 -19.59
CA LYS A 161 14.81 -3.54 -19.11
C LYS A 161 13.53 -2.74 -18.84
N ASN A 162 12.42 -3.11 -19.47
CA ASN A 162 11.13 -2.44 -19.31
C ASN A 162 10.28 -3.12 -18.24
N MET A 163 10.52 -4.41 -18.01
CA MET A 163 9.85 -5.18 -16.96
C MET A 163 10.50 -4.95 -15.60
N ASN A 164 11.83 -4.96 -15.54
CA ASN A 164 12.61 -4.61 -14.36
C ASN A 164 12.58 -3.08 -14.17
N ARG A 165 11.98 -2.63 -13.06
CA ARG A 165 11.78 -1.21 -12.77
C ARG A 165 12.71 -0.63 -11.73
N LEU A 166 13.80 -1.32 -11.41
CA LEU A 166 14.91 -0.66 -10.71
C LEU A 166 15.45 0.52 -11.50
N ILE A 167 15.26 0.51 -12.83
CA ILE A 167 15.71 1.54 -13.75
C ILE A 167 14.59 1.84 -14.73
N SER A 168 13.88 2.95 -14.52
CA SER A 168 12.83 3.40 -15.43
C SER A 168 13.42 3.95 -16.74
N GLU A 169 13.39 3.14 -17.81
CA GLU A 169 13.79 3.56 -19.15
C GLU A 169 12.80 3.13 -20.25
N SER A 170 12.84 3.86 -21.36
CA SER A 170 12.06 3.55 -22.57
C SER A 170 12.97 3.63 -23.79
N ASP A 171 12.51 3.11 -24.92
CA ASP A 171 13.25 3.22 -26.17
C ASP A 171 13.49 4.68 -26.61
N ASN A 172 12.71 5.64 -26.08
CA ASN A 172 12.85 7.07 -26.33
C ASN A 172 13.63 7.84 -25.23
N LYS A 173 13.82 7.24 -24.04
CA LYS A 173 14.51 7.86 -22.90
C LYS A 173 15.35 6.80 -22.21
N ILE A 174 16.66 6.85 -22.48
CA ILE A 174 17.66 5.97 -21.85
C ILE A 174 18.04 6.49 -20.46
N ALA A 175 18.31 5.58 -19.53
CA ALA A 175 18.89 5.95 -18.24
C ALA A 175 20.40 6.25 -18.38
N LEU A 176 20.78 7.51 -18.20
CA LEU A 176 22.18 7.97 -18.37
C LEU A 176 23.13 7.43 -17.30
N PHE A 177 22.67 7.28 -16.06
CA PHE A 177 23.46 6.79 -14.91
C PHE A 177 22.91 5.47 -14.39
N SER A 178 22.85 4.48 -15.28
CA SER A 178 22.33 3.16 -14.97
C SER A 178 23.37 2.31 -14.23
N PRO A 179 23.08 1.77 -13.02
CA PRO A 179 23.98 0.85 -12.33
C PRO A 179 24.19 -0.48 -13.08
N LYS A 180 23.33 -0.79 -14.07
CA LYS A 180 23.45 -1.95 -14.96
C LYS A 180 23.92 -1.48 -16.34
N TYR A 181 25.18 -1.75 -16.68
CA TYR A 181 25.75 -1.36 -17.98
C TYR A 181 24.97 -1.96 -19.16
N SER A 182 24.88 -1.23 -20.28
CA SER A 182 24.15 -1.66 -21.48
C SER A 182 24.94 -2.60 -22.41
N VAL A 183 26.22 -2.81 -22.16
CA VAL A 183 27.08 -3.73 -22.95
C VAL A 183 26.50 -5.15 -22.89
N ASP A 184 26.55 -5.86 -24.03
CA ASP A 184 26.06 -7.23 -24.22
C ASP A 184 24.59 -7.45 -23.80
N ASP A 185 23.74 -6.44 -24.02
CA ASP A 185 22.31 -6.44 -23.69
C ASP A 185 22.02 -6.83 -22.23
N ASN A 186 22.95 -6.53 -21.32
CA ASN A 186 22.87 -6.96 -19.93
C ASN A 186 21.58 -6.48 -19.24
N LYS A 187 21.05 -5.31 -19.61
CA LYS A 187 19.77 -4.81 -19.08
C LYS A 187 18.57 -5.70 -19.40
N GLU A 188 18.64 -6.47 -20.48
CA GLU A 188 17.56 -7.37 -20.91
C GLU A 188 17.65 -8.76 -20.25
N LYS A 189 18.75 -9.08 -19.57
CA LYS A 189 18.94 -10.37 -18.90
C LYS A 189 18.28 -10.34 -17.51
N LEU A 190 17.38 -11.27 -17.26
CA LEU A 190 16.73 -11.50 -15.97
C LEU A 190 16.82 -12.99 -15.63
N LYS A 191 17.01 -13.30 -14.35
CA LYS A 191 16.97 -14.68 -13.83
C LYS A 191 15.53 -15.11 -13.59
N GLU A 192 15.25 -16.42 -13.56
CA GLU A 192 13.89 -16.94 -13.35
C GLU A 192 13.26 -16.44 -12.04
N ALA A 193 14.05 -16.37 -10.96
CA ALA A 193 13.60 -15.81 -9.68
C ALA A 193 13.20 -14.32 -9.79
N GLU A 194 13.97 -13.52 -10.51
CA GLU A 194 13.65 -12.11 -10.79
C GLU A 194 12.38 -12.01 -11.64
N ILE A 195 12.26 -12.86 -12.67
CA ILE A 195 11.10 -12.91 -13.57
C ILE A 195 9.83 -13.23 -12.80
N ALA A 196 9.86 -14.17 -11.85
CA ALA A 196 8.70 -14.50 -11.01
C ALA A 196 8.22 -13.28 -10.20
N ARG A 197 9.13 -12.56 -9.54
CA ARG A 197 8.79 -11.37 -8.75
C ARG A 197 8.31 -10.20 -9.62
N TRP A 198 8.99 -9.97 -10.74
CA TRP A 198 8.62 -8.91 -11.68
C TRP A 198 7.32 -9.21 -12.42
N LEU A 199 6.98 -10.48 -12.69
CA LEU A 199 5.68 -10.88 -13.24
C LEU A 199 4.54 -10.44 -12.32
N ILE A 200 4.62 -10.78 -11.05
CA ILE A 200 3.64 -10.40 -10.04
C ILE A 200 3.52 -8.88 -9.95
N THR A 201 4.66 -8.19 -9.92
CA THR A 201 4.71 -6.72 -9.84
C THR A 201 4.13 -6.06 -11.09
N PHE A 202 4.38 -6.64 -12.27
CA PHE A 202 3.89 -6.11 -13.53
C PHE A 202 2.37 -6.26 -13.66
N GLN A 203 1.80 -7.38 -13.19
CA GLN A 203 0.35 -7.53 -13.11
C GLN A 203 -0.28 -6.48 -12.17
N ALA A 204 0.39 -6.16 -11.07
CA ALA A 204 -0.08 -5.20 -10.06
C ALA A 204 0.10 -3.72 -10.43
N TYR A 205 1.17 -3.39 -11.16
CA TYR A 205 1.55 -2.04 -11.56
C TYR A 205 2.03 -2.08 -13.01
N THR A 206 1.25 -1.66 -14.00
CA THR A 206 1.69 -1.68 -15.43
C THR A 206 1.58 -0.35 -16.15
N GLY A 207 0.65 0.54 -15.79
CA GLY A 207 0.35 1.74 -16.59
C GLY A 207 -0.45 1.46 -17.86
N LEU A 208 -0.44 2.36 -18.84
CA LEU A 208 -1.26 2.32 -20.07
C LEU A 208 -0.50 2.48 -21.38
N SER A 209 0.84 2.43 -21.39
CA SER A 209 1.67 2.73 -22.58
C SER A 209 1.49 1.74 -23.74
N ASP A 210 1.13 0.49 -23.47
CA ASP A 210 0.90 -0.55 -24.47
C ASP A 210 -0.42 -0.36 -25.25
N LYS A 211 -0.54 -0.93 -26.45
CA LYS A 211 -1.63 -0.58 -27.41
C LYS A 211 -2.55 -1.73 -27.81
N VAL A 212 -2.26 -2.94 -27.35
CA VAL A 212 -2.97 -4.15 -27.76
C VAL A 212 -4.01 -4.51 -26.71
N ILE A 213 -5.24 -4.78 -27.14
CA ILE A 213 -6.37 -5.20 -26.29
C ILE A 213 -6.94 -6.53 -26.81
N PHE A 214 -7.63 -7.28 -25.96
CA PHE A 214 -8.40 -8.44 -26.36
C PHE A 214 -9.68 -8.01 -27.10
N GLY A 215 -10.07 -8.78 -28.10
CA GLY A 215 -11.20 -8.44 -28.97
C GLY A 215 -10.97 -7.17 -29.79
N LYS A 216 -12.05 -6.62 -30.35
CA LYS A 216 -12.05 -5.36 -31.12
C LYS A 216 -12.75 -4.21 -30.40
N GLU A 217 -13.59 -4.53 -29.42
CA GLU A 217 -14.37 -3.56 -28.66
C GLU A 217 -13.48 -2.85 -27.63
N LYS A 218 -13.65 -1.53 -27.51
CA LYS A 218 -12.88 -0.74 -26.56
C LYS A 218 -13.48 -0.86 -25.16
N TYR A 219 -12.61 -0.98 -24.17
CA TYR A 219 -12.95 -0.93 -22.75
C TYR A 219 -11.88 -0.13 -21.99
N LYS A 220 -12.23 0.33 -20.78
CA LYS A 220 -11.27 0.98 -19.88
C LYS A 220 -10.23 -0.07 -19.50
N SER A 221 -8.97 0.16 -19.84
CA SER A 221 -7.89 -0.80 -19.61
C SER A 221 -7.30 -0.64 -18.22
N SER A 222 -6.91 -1.73 -17.59
CA SER A 222 -6.31 -1.71 -16.25
C SER A 222 -4.92 -1.08 -16.26
N LYS A 223 -4.61 -0.30 -15.22
CA LYS A 223 -3.23 0.13 -14.89
C LYS A 223 -2.50 -0.87 -13.98
N GLY A 224 -3.16 -1.96 -13.60
CA GLY A 224 -2.81 -2.75 -12.43
C GLY A 224 -3.56 -2.23 -11.21
N TRP A 225 -4.19 -3.13 -10.45
CA TRP A 225 -5.04 -2.75 -9.32
C TRP A 225 -4.27 -1.95 -8.26
N LEU A 226 -3.02 -2.34 -7.97
CA LEU A 226 -2.23 -1.69 -6.94
C LEU A 226 -1.74 -0.29 -7.35
N PHE A 227 -1.80 0.05 -8.64
CA PHE A 227 -1.32 1.33 -9.17
C PHE A 227 -1.96 2.53 -8.51
N ASP A 228 -3.27 2.46 -8.24
CA ASP A 228 -4.05 3.58 -7.70
C ASP A 228 -4.23 3.52 -6.18
N LEU A 229 -3.66 2.51 -5.51
CA LEU A 229 -3.80 2.35 -4.06
C LEU A 229 -2.85 3.27 -3.28
N GLY A 230 -3.36 3.83 -2.19
CA GLY A 230 -2.53 4.26 -1.05
C GLY A 230 -2.40 3.08 -0.12
N GLY A 231 -1.61 2.10 -0.55
CA GLY A 231 -1.43 0.82 0.11
C GLY A 231 -1.00 0.99 1.56
N ILE A 232 -1.60 0.22 2.48
CA ILE A 232 -1.17 0.15 3.87
C ILE A 232 -1.11 -1.30 4.34
N TYR A 233 -0.14 -1.63 5.19
CA TYR A 233 -0.08 -2.94 5.82
C TYR A 233 0.57 -2.88 7.20
N PHE A 234 0.27 -3.85 8.06
CA PHE A 234 0.92 -3.99 9.35
C PHE A 234 2.22 -4.78 9.24
N LYS A 235 3.31 -4.24 9.77
CA LYS A 235 4.58 -4.92 9.92
C LYS A 235 4.80 -5.36 11.36
N GLY A 236 4.79 -6.67 11.58
CA GLY A 236 5.14 -7.29 12.86
C GLY A 236 6.65 -7.55 13.01
N SER A 237 7.00 -8.44 13.94
CA SER A 237 8.39 -8.77 14.27
C SER A 237 9.06 -9.73 13.27
N ASN A 238 8.26 -10.47 12.51
CA ASN A 238 8.69 -11.46 11.52
C ASN A 238 7.63 -11.59 10.41
N LEU A 239 7.98 -12.31 9.34
CA LEU A 239 7.13 -12.48 8.16
C LEU A 239 5.84 -13.24 8.46
N PHE A 240 5.81 -14.15 9.44
CA PHE A 240 4.57 -14.77 9.89
C PHE A 240 3.60 -13.73 10.46
N GLU A 241 4.06 -12.85 11.35
CA GLU A 241 3.22 -11.78 11.90
C GLU A 241 2.78 -10.80 10.80
N ILE A 242 3.66 -10.44 9.86
CA ILE A 242 3.31 -9.62 8.70
C ILE A 242 2.15 -10.27 7.94
N LEU A 243 2.26 -11.55 7.59
CA LEU A 243 1.21 -12.22 6.82
C LEU A 243 -0.10 -12.37 7.61
N LEU A 244 -0.03 -12.78 8.89
CA LEU A 244 -1.22 -13.05 9.67
C LEU A 244 -1.98 -11.77 10.10
N LEU A 245 -1.28 -10.68 10.44
CA LEU A 245 -1.91 -9.40 10.76
C LEU A 245 -2.67 -8.81 9.57
N ASN A 246 -2.20 -9.08 8.35
CA ASN A 246 -2.80 -8.59 7.11
C ASN A 246 -3.76 -9.59 6.44
N CYS A 247 -3.99 -10.75 7.06
CA CYS A 247 -4.93 -11.76 6.59
C CYS A 247 -6.33 -11.47 7.16
N VAL A 248 -7.10 -10.62 6.47
CA VAL A 248 -8.47 -10.22 6.86
C VAL A 248 -9.46 -11.37 6.59
N LEU A 249 -9.50 -12.38 7.47
CA LEU A 249 -10.36 -13.56 7.29
C LEU A 249 -11.86 -13.21 7.37
N VAL A 250 -12.22 -12.25 8.21
CA VAL A 250 -13.62 -11.83 8.39
C VAL A 250 -13.81 -10.41 7.86
N SER A 251 -14.67 -10.28 6.84
CA SER A 251 -15.13 -9.00 6.31
C SER A 251 -16.52 -9.13 5.69
N ASP A 252 -17.44 -8.26 6.10
CA ASP A 252 -18.80 -8.21 5.56
C ASP A 252 -18.88 -7.45 4.22
N GLU A 253 -17.78 -6.83 3.79
CA GLU A 253 -17.72 -6.07 2.54
C GLU A 253 -17.92 -7.00 1.34
N ASN A 254 -18.83 -6.62 0.44
CA ASN A 254 -19.17 -7.34 -0.79
C ASN A 254 -19.47 -8.85 -0.60
N GLY A 255 -19.90 -9.25 0.61
CA GLY A 255 -20.18 -10.65 0.94
C GLY A 255 -18.92 -11.52 1.00
N ASN A 256 -17.74 -10.97 1.32
CA ASN A 256 -16.47 -11.71 1.33
C ASN A 256 -16.48 -12.96 2.23
N VAL A 257 -17.15 -12.93 3.39
CA VAL A 257 -17.34 -14.12 4.23
C VAL A 257 -18.18 -15.19 3.53
N LYS A 258 -19.24 -14.79 2.81
CA LYS A 258 -20.19 -15.69 2.16
C LYS A 258 -19.64 -16.29 0.87
N ASN A 259 -18.87 -15.51 0.12
CA ASN A 259 -18.32 -15.91 -1.17
C ASN A 259 -17.08 -16.77 -0.99
N ALA A 260 -16.98 -17.86 -1.77
CA ALA A 260 -15.75 -18.63 -1.88
C ALA A 260 -14.57 -17.75 -2.33
N GLN A 261 -13.38 -17.99 -1.76
CA GLN A 261 -12.14 -17.36 -2.22
C GLN A 261 -11.73 -17.94 -3.58
N LYS A 262 -11.42 -17.05 -4.55
CA LYS A 262 -11.21 -17.42 -5.97
C LYS A 262 -9.87 -16.91 -6.53
N PRO A 263 -8.72 -17.36 -6.02
CA PRO A 263 -7.43 -16.96 -6.57
C PRO A 263 -7.28 -17.43 -8.03
N CYS A 264 -6.54 -16.67 -8.84
CA CYS A 264 -6.48 -16.89 -10.30
C CYS A 264 -5.97 -18.29 -10.70
N TRP A 265 -5.09 -18.92 -9.91
CA TRP A 265 -4.55 -20.24 -10.23
C TRP A 265 -5.56 -21.38 -10.10
N GLU A 266 -6.74 -21.16 -9.52
CA GLU A 266 -7.80 -22.17 -9.47
C GLU A 266 -8.64 -22.25 -10.75
N PHE A 267 -8.37 -21.38 -11.72
CA PHE A 267 -9.12 -21.23 -12.96
C PHE A 267 -8.20 -21.32 -14.17
N ASN A 268 -8.66 -21.87 -15.27
CA ASN A 268 -7.88 -21.91 -16.51
C ASN A 268 -7.64 -20.50 -17.07
N CYS A 269 -6.67 -20.39 -17.98
CA CYS A 269 -6.31 -19.10 -18.57
C CYS A 269 -7.51 -18.41 -19.24
N ASP A 270 -8.28 -19.14 -20.06
CA ASP A 270 -9.43 -18.57 -20.76
C ASP A 270 -10.53 -18.14 -19.78
N GLU A 271 -10.71 -18.86 -18.67
CA GLU A 271 -11.63 -18.50 -17.60
C GLU A 271 -11.18 -17.21 -16.92
N ASN A 272 -9.90 -17.06 -16.58
CA ASN A 272 -9.38 -15.81 -15.99
C ASN A 272 -9.55 -14.62 -16.95
N ILE A 273 -9.31 -14.80 -18.24
CA ILE A 273 -9.57 -13.76 -19.26
C ILE A 273 -11.06 -13.43 -19.28
N LYS A 274 -11.95 -14.40 -19.46
CA LYS A 274 -13.41 -14.17 -19.51
C LYS A 274 -13.91 -13.48 -18.25
N ARG A 275 -13.48 -13.95 -17.08
CA ARG A 275 -13.78 -13.36 -15.77
C ARG A 275 -13.47 -11.87 -15.74
N SER A 276 -12.32 -11.44 -16.26
CA SER A 276 -11.93 -10.02 -16.27
C SER A 276 -12.89 -9.09 -17.02
N PHE A 277 -13.76 -9.62 -17.89
CA PHE A 277 -14.76 -8.85 -18.64
C PHE A 277 -16.13 -8.78 -17.98
N TYR A 278 -16.39 -9.55 -16.92
CA TYR A 278 -17.68 -9.53 -16.23
C TYR A 278 -17.68 -8.52 -15.08
N GLU A 279 -18.69 -7.65 -15.05
CA GLU A 279 -18.93 -6.76 -13.91
C GLU A 279 -19.20 -7.58 -12.64
N GLY A 280 -18.69 -7.10 -11.50
CA GLY A 280 -18.77 -7.82 -10.23
C GLY A 280 -17.76 -8.98 -10.09
N ASN A 281 -16.97 -9.28 -11.13
CA ASN A 281 -15.83 -10.17 -10.96
C ASN A 281 -14.78 -9.53 -10.01
N MET A 282 -14.07 -10.37 -9.25
CA MET A 282 -13.32 -9.98 -8.04
C MET A 282 -14.25 -9.69 -6.85
N ASP A 283 -15.01 -10.70 -6.43
CA ASP A 283 -15.91 -10.72 -5.27
C ASP A 283 -15.31 -11.42 -4.04
N SER A 284 -14.03 -11.76 -4.10
CA SER A 284 -13.24 -12.35 -3.01
C SER A 284 -11.86 -11.70 -2.94
N ILE A 285 -11.31 -11.58 -1.73
CA ILE A 285 -9.99 -10.99 -1.47
C ILE A 285 -8.90 -11.73 -2.25
N ALA A 286 -8.89 -13.07 -2.22
CA ALA A 286 -7.90 -13.86 -2.96
C ALA A 286 -7.95 -13.61 -4.48
N GLY A 287 -9.15 -13.42 -5.03
CA GLY A 287 -9.32 -13.05 -6.43
C GLY A 287 -8.77 -11.65 -6.73
N LEU A 288 -9.08 -10.67 -5.89
CA LEU A 288 -8.57 -9.30 -6.02
C LEU A 288 -7.04 -9.23 -5.93
N TYR A 289 -6.45 -9.99 -5.01
CA TYR A 289 -5.00 -10.03 -4.78
C TYR A 289 -4.22 -10.71 -5.90
N THR A 290 -4.91 -11.51 -6.72
CA THR A 290 -4.34 -12.25 -7.86
C THR A 290 -4.88 -11.77 -9.21
N ALA A 291 -5.49 -10.58 -9.23
CA ALA A 291 -6.08 -9.99 -10.42
C ALA A 291 -5.03 -9.71 -11.51
N TRP A 292 -5.39 -9.99 -12.76
CA TRP A 292 -4.53 -9.74 -13.92
C TRP A 292 -4.87 -8.40 -14.55
N SER A 293 -3.86 -7.57 -14.78
CA SER A 293 -4.02 -6.35 -15.61
C SER A 293 -3.65 -6.60 -17.06
N ARG A 294 -2.87 -7.65 -17.33
CA ARG A 294 -2.43 -8.05 -18.66
C ARG A 294 -2.57 -9.55 -18.86
N GLY A 295 -2.97 -9.94 -20.07
CA GLY A 295 -2.65 -11.27 -20.58
C GLY A 295 -1.18 -11.27 -20.98
N LEU A 296 -0.32 -11.88 -20.15
CA LEU A 296 1.13 -11.89 -20.34
C LEU A 296 1.60 -13.29 -20.74
N TYR A 297 2.31 -13.39 -21.86
CA TYR A 297 2.88 -14.64 -22.38
C TYR A 297 4.40 -14.58 -22.40
N MET A 298 5.06 -15.60 -21.85
CA MET A 298 6.49 -15.86 -21.96
C MET A 298 6.74 -17.13 -22.76
N ASN A 299 7.93 -17.24 -23.38
CA ASN A 299 8.33 -18.48 -24.04
C ASN A 299 8.58 -19.58 -23.00
N PRO A 300 7.88 -20.74 -23.06
CA PRO A 300 8.11 -21.87 -22.13
C PRO A 300 9.53 -22.45 -22.20
N ASP A 301 10.23 -22.23 -23.32
CA ASP A 301 11.61 -22.65 -23.52
C ASP A 301 12.66 -21.65 -23.06
N PHE A 302 12.25 -20.56 -22.37
CA PHE A 302 13.19 -19.59 -21.83
C PHE A 302 14.26 -20.25 -20.94
N ASP A 303 15.49 -19.74 -21.04
CA ASP A 303 16.59 -20.00 -20.14
C ASP A 303 17.38 -18.70 -19.91
N ASN A 304 18.17 -18.66 -18.84
CA ASN A 304 18.96 -17.50 -18.44
C ASN A 304 20.09 -17.10 -19.40
N THR A 305 20.38 -17.88 -20.44
CA THR A 305 21.38 -17.51 -21.45
C THR A 305 20.80 -16.55 -22.50
N ASN A 306 19.47 -16.51 -22.60
CA ASN A 306 18.74 -15.69 -23.56
C ASN A 306 18.33 -14.33 -22.97
N LEU A 307 18.05 -13.36 -23.85
CA LEU A 307 17.47 -12.08 -23.46
C LEU A 307 16.00 -12.29 -23.08
N PHE A 308 15.59 -11.68 -21.96
CA PHE A 308 14.21 -11.79 -21.51
C PHE A 308 13.27 -10.94 -22.37
N VAL A 309 12.21 -11.58 -22.87
CA VAL A 309 11.12 -10.94 -23.61
C VAL A 309 9.80 -11.61 -23.26
N CYS A 310 8.77 -10.82 -23.01
CA CYS A 310 7.38 -11.28 -22.92
C CYS A 310 6.46 -10.48 -23.85
N HIS A 311 5.25 -11.00 -24.03
CA HIS A 311 4.22 -10.40 -24.88
C HIS A 311 2.97 -10.13 -24.06
N ILE A 312 2.41 -8.92 -24.17
CA ILE A 312 1.30 -8.47 -23.34
C ILE A 312 0.09 -7.97 -24.15
N VAL A 313 -1.08 -8.16 -23.57
CA VAL A 313 -2.38 -7.69 -24.05
C VAL A 313 -3.18 -7.12 -22.88
N LYS A 314 -3.79 -5.95 -23.05
CA LYS A 314 -4.58 -5.26 -22.00
C LYS A 314 -5.80 -6.05 -21.59
N LEU A 315 -6.01 -6.19 -20.28
CA LEU A 315 -7.30 -6.61 -19.72
C LEU A 315 -8.09 -5.40 -19.19
N PRO A 316 -9.42 -5.53 -19.04
CA PRO A 316 -10.27 -4.49 -18.49
C PRO A 316 -9.85 -4.06 -17.09
N ASP A 317 -10.16 -2.81 -16.76
CA ASP A 317 -9.96 -2.25 -15.43
C ASP A 317 -10.97 -2.80 -14.41
N ILE A 318 -10.56 -2.90 -13.16
CA ILE A 318 -11.48 -3.19 -12.05
C ILE A 318 -12.20 -1.87 -11.70
N ASP A 319 -13.50 -1.91 -11.43
CA ASP A 319 -14.19 -0.70 -10.97
C ASP A 319 -13.64 -0.26 -9.60
N HIS A 320 -13.19 0.99 -9.54
CA HIS A 320 -12.58 1.58 -8.35
C HIS A 320 -13.61 2.17 -7.40
N ARG A 321 -14.85 2.39 -7.86
CA ARG A 321 -15.93 2.98 -7.07
C ARG A 321 -16.38 1.99 -6.00
N ASP A 322 -16.34 2.44 -4.75
CA ASP A 322 -16.84 1.72 -3.59
C ASP A 322 -16.35 0.27 -3.49
N LYS A 323 -15.13 -0.01 -3.97
CA LYS A 323 -14.54 -1.35 -4.02
C LYS A 323 -13.99 -1.77 -2.65
N PHE A 324 -14.84 -1.71 -1.63
CA PHE A 324 -14.49 -1.89 -0.21
C PHE A 324 -14.01 -3.29 0.16
N LEU A 325 -14.14 -4.25 -0.75
CA LEU A 325 -13.42 -5.52 -0.69
C LEU A 325 -11.91 -5.33 -0.50
N GLU A 326 -11.31 -4.25 -1.00
CA GLU A 326 -9.90 -3.90 -0.77
C GLU A 326 -9.69 -3.43 0.68
N PRO A 327 -8.96 -4.19 1.52
CA PRO A 327 -8.79 -3.79 2.90
C PRO A 327 -7.57 -2.90 3.13
N MET A 328 -6.62 -2.89 2.20
CA MET A 328 -5.27 -2.36 2.41
C MET A 328 -5.08 -0.98 1.75
N THR A 329 -6.11 -0.14 1.63
CA THR A 329 -5.99 1.20 1.05
C THR A 329 -6.68 2.27 1.88
N ILE A 330 -6.12 3.48 1.85
CA ILE A 330 -6.88 4.68 2.22
C ILE A 330 -7.87 5.05 1.12
N TRP A 331 -9.01 5.61 1.55
CA TRP A 331 -10.11 6.00 0.68
C TRP A 331 -10.23 7.52 0.56
N LYS A 332 -10.71 7.98 -0.58
CA LYS A 332 -11.14 9.35 -0.80
C LYS A 332 -12.58 9.35 -1.31
N TYR A 333 -13.41 10.17 -0.68
CA TYR A 333 -14.71 10.52 -1.23
C TYR A 333 -14.57 11.55 -2.36
N ASN A 334 -15.32 11.37 -3.44
CA ASN A 334 -15.27 12.25 -4.60
C ASN A 334 -16.51 13.14 -4.68
N ASP A 335 -16.35 14.45 -4.47
CA ASP A 335 -17.45 15.42 -4.56
C ASP A 335 -17.80 15.83 -6.01
N SER A 336 -16.95 15.46 -6.97
CA SER A 336 -17.07 15.86 -8.38
C SER A 336 -16.41 14.85 -9.34
N GLY A 337 -16.64 15.03 -10.64
CA GLY A 337 -16.10 14.16 -11.70
C GLY A 337 -16.93 12.89 -11.91
N ASP A 338 -16.39 11.96 -12.72
CA ASP A 338 -17.07 10.73 -13.13
C ASP A 338 -17.37 9.79 -11.95
N ASN A 339 -16.61 9.90 -10.86
CA ASN A 339 -16.76 9.12 -9.64
C ASN A 339 -17.54 9.89 -8.55
N LYS A 340 -18.26 10.95 -8.91
CA LYS A 340 -19.00 11.77 -7.95
C LYS A 340 -19.91 10.91 -7.06
N ASN A 341 -19.93 11.25 -5.76
CA ASN A 341 -20.69 10.57 -4.70
C ASN A 341 -20.22 9.14 -4.39
N THR A 342 -19.04 8.73 -4.84
CA THR A 342 -18.45 7.42 -4.56
C THR A 342 -17.07 7.56 -3.95
N TYR A 343 -16.63 6.52 -3.23
CA TYR A 343 -15.28 6.41 -2.71
C TYR A 343 -14.37 5.74 -3.74
N THR A 344 -13.15 6.24 -3.88
CA THR A 344 -12.09 5.58 -4.65
C THR A 344 -10.81 5.47 -3.82
N PRO A 345 -9.91 4.54 -4.14
CA PRO A 345 -8.58 4.52 -3.54
C PRO A 345 -7.86 5.86 -3.70
N ARG A 346 -7.08 6.23 -2.69
CA ARG A 346 -6.27 7.46 -2.71
C ARG A 346 -4.81 7.10 -2.57
N LYS A 347 -4.00 7.43 -3.56
CA LYS A 347 -2.54 7.25 -3.47
C LYS A 347 -1.92 8.09 -2.36
N HIS A 348 -0.83 7.58 -1.79
CA HIS A 348 0.04 8.37 -0.92
C HIS A 348 0.69 9.49 -1.73
N GLN A 349 0.94 10.64 -1.11
CA GLN A 349 1.52 11.80 -1.79
C GLN A 349 3.03 11.83 -1.59
N GLN A 350 3.77 12.08 -2.67
CA GLN A 350 5.22 12.30 -2.57
C GLN A 350 5.50 13.51 -1.68
N ASN A 351 6.57 13.44 -0.88
CA ASN A 351 6.98 14.48 0.08
C ASN A 351 5.97 14.75 1.22
N GLN A 352 4.96 13.89 1.39
CA GLN A 352 4.04 13.96 2.52
C GLN A 352 4.21 12.75 3.42
N SER A 353 4.66 12.99 4.65
CA SER A 353 4.73 11.96 5.69
C SER A 353 3.36 11.35 5.98
N MET A 354 3.32 10.04 6.18
CA MET A 354 2.13 9.23 6.42
C MET A 354 1.27 9.74 7.58
N TRP A 355 1.89 10.22 8.65
CA TRP A 355 1.15 10.75 9.80
C TRP A 355 0.28 11.95 9.43
N ARG A 356 0.62 12.72 8.39
CA ARG A 356 -0.23 13.82 7.88
C ARG A 356 -1.55 13.28 7.30
N SER A 357 -1.68 11.99 7.05
CA SER A 357 -2.91 11.34 6.60
C SER A 357 -3.59 10.50 7.69
N PHE A 358 -3.23 10.67 8.97
CA PHE A 358 -3.77 9.87 10.07
C PHE A 358 -5.30 9.82 10.14
N GLY A 359 -5.99 10.94 9.90
CA GLY A 359 -7.46 10.96 9.84
C GLY A 359 -8.04 9.93 8.85
N LEU A 360 -7.42 9.78 7.68
CA LEU A 360 -7.83 8.80 6.67
C LEU A 360 -7.52 7.35 7.05
N LEU A 361 -6.67 7.13 8.05
CA LEU A 361 -6.28 5.80 8.53
C LEU A 361 -7.12 5.35 9.72
N ALA A 362 -7.49 6.29 10.60
CA ALA A 362 -8.02 5.95 11.92
C ALA A 362 -9.46 6.43 12.16
N VAL A 363 -9.94 7.45 11.44
CA VAL A 363 -11.26 8.04 11.65
C VAL A 363 -12.28 7.44 10.68
N ASN A 364 -13.45 7.08 11.21
CA ASN A 364 -14.62 6.73 10.43
C ASN A 364 -15.70 7.74 10.76
N ASP A 365 -15.87 8.73 9.89
CA ASP A 365 -16.81 9.82 10.11
C ASP A 365 -17.70 9.98 8.87
N LYS A 366 -18.98 9.63 9.06
CA LYS A 366 -20.00 9.71 8.01
C LYS A 366 -20.33 11.15 7.65
N GLU A 367 -20.17 12.10 8.56
CA GLU A 367 -20.45 13.52 8.29
C GLU A 367 -19.37 14.14 7.41
N SER A 368 -18.10 13.76 7.61
CA SER A 368 -16.97 14.23 6.79
C SER A 368 -16.64 13.31 5.59
N ASN A 369 -17.49 12.33 5.29
CA ASN A 369 -17.26 11.32 4.24
C ASN A 369 -15.87 10.66 4.35
N GLN A 370 -15.41 10.40 5.57
CA GLN A 370 -14.17 9.68 5.85
C GLN A 370 -14.47 8.21 6.08
N ARG A 371 -13.73 7.35 5.39
CA ARG A 371 -13.86 5.90 5.52
C ARG A 371 -12.53 5.28 5.92
N LYS A 372 -12.56 4.65 7.09
CA LYS A 372 -11.44 3.89 7.64
C LYS A 372 -11.11 2.68 6.74
N PRO A 373 -9.82 2.36 6.51
CA PRO A 373 -9.44 1.14 5.79
C PRO A 373 -9.89 -0.11 6.54
N LYS A 374 -10.40 -1.11 5.82
CA LYS A 374 -10.89 -2.35 6.45
C LYS A 374 -9.79 -3.10 7.21
N LEU A 375 -8.53 -2.97 6.80
CA LEU A 375 -7.40 -3.54 7.54
C LEU A 375 -7.28 -2.98 8.97
N ILE A 376 -7.52 -1.68 9.16
CA ILE A 376 -7.45 -1.08 10.51
C ILE A 376 -8.67 -1.50 11.33
N GLU A 377 -9.85 -1.62 10.71
CA GLU A 377 -11.05 -2.20 11.39
C GLU A 377 -10.81 -3.64 11.82
N TRP A 378 -10.25 -4.46 10.94
CA TRP A 378 -9.88 -5.85 11.21
C TRP A 378 -8.97 -5.97 12.43
N PHE A 379 -7.95 -5.13 12.52
CA PHE A 379 -7.06 -5.11 13.68
C PHE A 379 -7.81 -4.71 14.97
N SER A 380 -8.69 -3.70 14.90
CA SER A 380 -9.57 -3.33 16.02
C SER A 380 -10.48 -4.49 16.44
N ASP A 381 -11.05 -5.23 15.49
CA ASP A 381 -11.93 -6.37 15.75
C ASP A 381 -11.19 -7.53 16.41
N ILE A 382 -10.01 -7.91 15.91
CA ILE A 382 -9.15 -8.92 16.54
C ILE A 382 -8.92 -8.57 18.01
N LYS A 383 -8.48 -7.33 18.30
CA LYS A 383 -8.16 -6.90 19.67
C LYS A 383 -9.40 -6.92 20.57
N ARG A 384 -10.54 -6.45 20.06
CA ARG A 384 -11.82 -6.44 20.79
C ARG A 384 -12.30 -7.86 21.11
N ILE A 385 -12.30 -8.75 20.12
CA ILE A 385 -12.77 -10.14 20.29
C ILE A 385 -11.80 -10.90 21.19
N ALA A 386 -10.49 -10.70 21.04
CA ALA A 386 -9.49 -11.29 21.92
C ALA A 386 -9.74 -10.90 23.38
N LYS A 387 -9.96 -9.61 23.66
CA LYS A 387 -10.31 -9.10 25.00
C LYS A 387 -11.58 -9.76 25.54
N ASN A 388 -12.65 -9.82 24.74
CA ASN A 388 -13.92 -10.43 25.16
C ASN A 388 -13.80 -11.92 25.47
N LYS A 389 -12.88 -12.63 24.82
CA LYS A 389 -12.62 -14.06 25.01
C LYS A 389 -11.47 -14.36 25.98
N ASN A 390 -10.89 -13.34 26.64
CA ASN A 390 -9.69 -13.48 27.47
C ASN A 390 -8.49 -14.12 26.73
N ILE A 391 -8.38 -13.88 25.42
CA ILE A 391 -7.26 -14.28 24.58
C ILE A 391 -6.25 -13.14 24.55
N THR A 392 -4.98 -13.47 24.70
CA THR A 392 -3.90 -12.49 24.70
C THR A 392 -3.30 -12.35 23.30
N VAL A 393 -3.35 -11.13 22.75
CA VAL A 393 -2.71 -10.76 21.46
C VAL A 393 -1.74 -9.62 21.73
N HIS A 394 -0.48 -9.97 22.01
CA HIS A 394 0.62 -9.03 22.20
C HIS A 394 1.30 -8.74 20.86
N THR A 395 1.15 -7.53 20.36
CA THR A 395 1.81 -7.06 19.14
C THR A 395 1.89 -5.54 19.15
N HIS A 396 2.96 -5.00 18.60
CA HIS A 396 3.15 -3.56 18.40
C HIS A 396 3.52 -3.32 16.94
N PRO A 397 2.57 -3.52 16.01
CA PRO A 397 2.89 -3.50 14.60
C PRO A 397 3.20 -2.08 14.14
N THR A 398 4.17 -1.97 13.26
CA THR A 398 4.43 -0.73 12.52
C THR A 398 3.45 -0.65 11.35
N LEU A 399 2.75 0.46 11.18
CA LEU A 399 1.92 0.66 10.00
C LEU A 399 2.81 1.15 8.85
N VAL A 400 2.81 0.45 7.72
CA VAL A 400 3.62 0.78 6.55
C VAL A 400 2.72 1.27 5.42
N ALA A 401 3.12 2.37 4.78
CA ALA A 401 2.51 2.93 3.58
C ALA A 401 3.33 2.54 2.34
N VAL A 402 2.65 2.12 1.26
CA VAL A 402 3.26 1.81 -0.04
C VAL A 402 2.36 2.32 -1.16
N SER A 403 2.88 3.09 -2.10
CA SER A 403 2.14 3.55 -3.29
C SER A 403 3.07 3.72 -4.49
N MET A 404 2.48 3.90 -5.67
CA MET A 404 3.20 4.08 -6.92
C MET A 404 3.15 5.54 -7.38
N GLN A 405 4.33 6.11 -7.64
CA GLN A 405 4.45 7.38 -8.35
C GLN A 405 4.31 7.16 -9.86
N ASP A 406 3.59 8.06 -10.52
CA ASP A 406 3.45 8.07 -11.97
C ASP A 406 4.18 9.27 -12.62
N ASP A 407 4.29 9.22 -13.93
CA ASP A 407 4.93 10.26 -14.76
C ASP A 407 4.09 11.54 -14.94
N GLY A 408 2.92 11.65 -14.30
CA GLY A 408 1.98 12.76 -14.44
C GLY A 408 1.32 12.83 -15.81
N ASN A 409 1.55 11.86 -16.71
CA ASN A 409 1.00 11.87 -18.05
C ASN A 409 -0.25 11.00 -18.13
N ALA A 410 -1.41 11.66 -18.27
CA ALA A 410 -2.72 11.04 -18.30
C ALA A 410 -2.92 9.98 -19.41
N THR A 411 -2.04 9.94 -20.42
CA THR A 411 -2.12 8.96 -21.52
C THR A 411 -1.27 7.71 -21.29
N SER A 412 -0.24 7.78 -20.46
CA SER A 412 0.71 6.69 -20.25
C SER A 412 0.68 6.12 -18.84
N TRP A 413 0.59 6.97 -17.81
CA TRP A 413 0.66 6.57 -16.40
C TRP A 413 1.83 5.63 -16.17
N VAL A 414 3.03 6.02 -16.59
CA VAL A 414 4.21 5.17 -16.42
C VAL A 414 4.59 5.18 -14.94
N PRO A 415 4.77 4.00 -14.30
CA PRO A 415 5.42 3.88 -13.00
C PRO A 415 6.81 4.49 -13.03
N THR A 416 7.06 5.52 -12.23
CA THR A 416 8.33 6.25 -12.21
C THR A 416 9.13 6.04 -10.95
N ASP A 417 8.48 5.88 -9.80
CA ASP A 417 9.11 5.72 -8.49
C ASP A 417 8.14 5.07 -7.49
N GLU A 418 8.63 4.67 -6.33
CA GLU A 418 7.80 4.19 -5.22
C GLU A 418 7.71 5.20 -4.07
N ILE A 419 6.55 5.23 -3.42
CA ILE A 419 6.30 6.05 -2.23
C ILE A 419 6.16 5.10 -1.06
N VAL A 420 7.09 5.20 -0.10
CA VAL A 420 7.14 4.33 1.08
C VAL A 420 7.30 5.18 2.32
N ASP A 421 6.54 4.86 3.36
CA ASP A 421 6.69 5.45 4.68
C ASP A 421 6.25 4.42 5.75
N SER A 422 6.61 4.64 7.00
CA SER A 422 6.21 3.79 8.12
C SER A 422 5.97 4.62 9.37
N LEU A 423 4.89 4.32 10.08
CA LEU A 423 4.51 4.97 11.32
C LEU A 423 4.37 3.92 12.42
N PHE A 424 5.20 4.05 13.46
CA PHE A 424 5.04 3.28 14.68
C PHE A 424 3.94 3.91 15.53
N ILE A 425 2.90 3.15 15.85
CA ILE A 425 1.77 3.59 16.65
C ILE A 425 1.48 2.48 17.66
N GLY A 426 1.28 2.86 18.93
CA GLY A 426 0.79 1.92 19.93
C GLY A 426 -0.50 1.26 19.47
N ASP A 427 -0.61 -0.06 19.60
CA ASP A 427 -1.79 -0.81 19.18
C ASP A 427 -3.07 -0.30 19.87
N PHE A 428 -2.96 0.08 21.15
CA PHE A 428 -4.04 0.68 21.92
C PHE A 428 -4.61 1.96 21.28
N ILE A 429 -3.78 2.77 20.61
CA ILE A 429 -4.22 4.01 19.94
C ILE A 429 -5.18 3.67 18.79
N LEU A 430 -4.85 2.67 17.97
CA LEU A 430 -5.69 2.29 16.83
C LEU A 430 -7.01 1.62 17.25
N THR A 431 -7.11 1.21 18.51
CA THR A 431 -8.29 0.56 19.09
C THR A 431 -9.09 1.42 20.06
N ASP A 432 -8.56 2.58 20.46
CA ASP A 432 -9.25 3.55 21.33
C ASP A 432 -10.22 4.40 20.51
N LEU A 433 -11.36 3.78 20.17
CA LEU A 433 -12.45 4.36 19.37
C LEU A 433 -13.53 5.00 20.25
N GLU A 434 -13.28 5.19 21.55
CA GLU A 434 -14.20 5.87 22.45
C GLU A 434 -14.28 7.37 22.10
N GLU A 435 -15.40 8.01 22.45
CA GLU A 435 -15.55 9.47 22.34
C GLU A 435 -14.48 10.16 23.20
N ASN A 436 -13.71 11.10 22.64
CA ASN A 436 -12.49 11.66 23.23
C ASN A 436 -11.33 10.65 23.42
N GLY A 437 -11.32 9.58 22.63
CA GLY A 437 -10.22 8.60 22.54
C GLY A 437 -8.95 9.18 21.90
N TRP A 438 -7.85 8.42 21.96
CA TRP A 438 -6.56 8.84 21.40
C TRP A 438 -6.62 9.10 19.89
N VAL A 439 -7.47 8.39 19.13
CA VAL A 439 -7.64 8.61 17.69
C VAL A 439 -8.12 10.03 17.40
N GLU A 440 -9.19 10.45 18.08
CA GLU A 440 -9.76 11.80 17.92
C GLU A 440 -8.73 12.86 18.31
N ARG A 441 -8.10 12.71 19.48
CA ARG A 441 -7.10 13.66 19.97
C ARG A 441 -5.90 13.80 19.03
N ILE A 442 -5.36 12.68 18.53
CA ILE A 442 -4.21 12.72 17.61
C ILE A 442 -4.63 13.38 16.29
N ASN A 443 -5.84 13.12 15.79
CA ASN A 443 -6.34 13.76 14.59
C ASN A 443 -6.49 15.29 14.77
N GLU A 444 -7.05 15.75 15.88
CA GLU A 444 -7.11 17.18 16.23
C GLU A 444 -5.72 17.82 16.26
N VAL A 445 -4.76 17.15 16.91
CA VAL A 445 -3.37 17.62 16.99
C VAL A 445 -2.77 17.76 15.59
N ILE A 446 -3.03 16.81 14.70
CA ILE A 446 -2.54 16.82 13.32
C ILE A 446 -3.19 17.93 12.50
N GLU A 447 -4.51 18.10 12.56
CA GLU A 447 -5.21 19.14 11.83
C GLU A 447 -4.80 20.54 12.29
N LYS A 448 -4.62 20.76 13.59
CA LYS A 448 -4.09 22.04 14.11
C LYS A 448 -2.63 22.26 13.70
N THR A 449 -1.79 21.23 13.69
CA THR A 449 -0.43 21.29 13.15
C THR A 449 -0.43 21.67 11.66
N LYS A 450 -1.34 21.09 10.86
CA LYS A 450 -1.50 21.45 9.44
C LYS A 450 -1.99 22.89 9.28
N SER A 451 -2.90 23.37 10.11
CA SER A 451 -3.34 24.78 10.09
C SER A 451 -2.18 25.72 10.34
N ILE A 452 -1.40 25.49 11.41
CA ILE A 452 -0.25 26.33 11.76
C ILE A 452 0.76 26.40 10.61
N VAL A 453 1.13 25.25 10.03
CA VAL A 453 2.13 25.20 8.95
C VAL A 453 1.56 25.73 7.63
N GLY A 454 0.39 25.24 7.23
CA GLY A 454 -0.24 25.47 5.93
C GLY A 454 -0.96 26.81 5.79
N PHE A 455 -1.30 27.46 6.91
CA PHE A 455 -1.96 28.77 6.93
C PHE A 455 -1.09 29.83 7.60
N THR A 456 -0.77 29.69 8.89
CA THR A 456 -0.08 30.74 9.66
C THR A 456 1.35 30.97 9.19
N TYR A 457 2.16 29.91 9.13
CA TYR A 457 3.54 29.98 8.64
C TYR A 457 3.59 30.24 7.12
N LYS A 458 2.73 29.58 6.32
CA LYS A 458 2.64 29.84 4.88
C LYS A 458 2.32 31.31 4.57
N LYS A 459 1.48 31.97 5.36
CA LYS A 459 1.18 33.39 5.22
C LYS A 459 2.42 34.26 5.49
N TYR A 460 3.17 33.96 6.55
CA TYR A 460 4.46 34.62 6.81
C TYR A 460 5.39 34.52 5.60
N ILE A 461 5.58 33.31 5.06
CA ILE A 461 6.43 33.11 3.88
C ILE A 461 5.90 33.85 2.65
N SER A 462 4.58 33.91 2.47
CA SER A 462 3.94 34.66 1.38
C SER A 462 4.18 36.16 1.51
N ASP A 463 4.19 36.70 2.73
CA ASP A 463 4.56 38.09 2.99
C ASP A 463 6.03 38.35 2.61
N ILE A 464 6.93 37.42 2.94
CA ILE A 464 8.35 37.51 2.53
C ILE A 464 8.50 37.42 1.01
N LYS A 465 7.77 36.51 0.36
CA LYS A 465 7.74 36.36 -1.10
C LYS A 465 7.37 37.70 -1.76
N GLU A 466 6.34 38.36 -1.24
CA GLU A 466 5.88 39.66 -1.74
C GLU A 466 6.92 40.77 -1.54
N ILE A 467 7.48 40.90 -0.33
CA ILE A 467 8.52 41.90 -0.03
C ILE A 467 9.72 41.75 -0.96
N ARG A 468 10.14 40.50 -1.21
CA ARG A 468 11.25 40.15 -2.11
C ARG A 468 10.90 40.19 -3.59
N ASN A 469 9.64 40.41 -3.95
CA ASN A 469 9.13 40.39 -5.32
C ASN A 469 9.49 39.10 -6.07
N ILE A 470 9.39 37.95 -5.38
CA ILE A 470 9.62 36.63 -5.98
C ILE A 470 8.35 36.23 -6.73
N SER A 471 8.45 35.93 -8.03
CA SER A 471 7.29 35.55 -8.84
C SER A 471 6.86 34.09 -8.62
N SER A 472 7.82 33.18 -8.47
CA SER A 472 7.55 31.73 -8.40
C SER A 472 6.85 31.31 -7.11
N ASP A 473 5.77 30.53 -7.25
CA ASP A 473 5.08 29.90 -6.11
C ASP A 473 5.89 28.77 -5.46
N LEU A 474 6.91 28.25 -6.14
CA LEU A 474 7.82 27.24 -5.60
C LEU A 474 8.51 27.72 -4.32
N PHE A 475 8.78 29.02 -4.19
CA PHE A 475 9.39 29.56 -2.98
C PHE A 475 8.56 29.28 -1.73
N THR A 476 7.24 29.54 -1.78
CA THR A 476 6.35 29.31 -0.65
C THR A 476 6.17 27.83 -0.37
N SER A 477 5.92 27.03 -1.42
CA SER A 477 5.72 25.59 -1.28
C SER A 477 6.95 24.89 -0.72
N GLN A 478 8.15 25.24 -1.21
CA GLN A 478 9.40 24.67 -0.70
C GLN A 478 9.61 24.99 0.78
N LYS A 479 9.38 26.24 1.21
CA LYS A 479 9.54 26.62 2.62
C LYS A 479 8.56 25.94 3.56
N VAL A 480 7.34 25.67 3.09
CA VAL A 480 6.36 24.87 3.84
C VAL A 480 6.83 23.43 3.99
N GLU A 481 7.33 22.80 2.92
CA GLU A 481 7.86 21.43 3.00
C GLU A 481 9.17 21.35 3.82
N ASP A 482 10.04 22.37 3.76
CA ASP A 482 11.23 22.46 4.62
C ASP A 482 10.86 22.43 6.11
N LEU A 483 9.75 23.09 6.50
CA LEU A 483 9.25 23.06 7.88
C LEU A 483 8.62 21.71 8.22
N TYR A 484 7.84 21.10 7.32
CA TYR A 484 7.33 19.75 7.54
C TYR A 484 8.44 18.71 7.71
N PHE A 485 9.53 18.83 6.95
CA PHE A 485 10.71 17.98 7.11
C PHE A 485 11.32 18.08 8.51
N LYS A 486 11.39 19.29 9.08
CA LYS A 486 11.87 19.52 10.46
C LYS A 486 10.89 19.02 11.53
N ILE A 487 9.60 19.05 11.24
CA ILE A 487 8.52 18.58 12.13
C ILE A 487 8.43 17.04 12.15
N ASP A 488 8.79 16.38 11.06
CA ASP A 488 8.55 14.95 10.84
C ASP A 488 9.09 14.05 11.95
N ALA A 489 10.40 14.11 12.22
CA ALA A 489 11.03 13.27 13.23
C ALA A 489 10.52 13.57 14.67
N PRO A 490 10.41 14.83 15.11
CA PRO A 490 9.79 15.17 16.39
C PRO A 490 8.35 14.67 16.53
N PHE A 491 7.53 14.76 15.47
CA PHE A 491 6.15 14.31 15.51
C PHE A 491 6.03 12.78 15.62
N ARG A 492 6.83 12.05 14.85
CA ARG A 492 6.91 10.59 14.96
C ARG A 492 7.33 10.14 16.34
N LYS A 493 8.32 10.82 16.93
CA LYS A 493 8.75 10.57 18.31
C LYS A 493 7.61 10.79 19.30
N TRP A 494 6.91 11.91 19.18
CA TRP A 494 5.75 12.23 20.02
C TRP A 494 4.68 11.14 19.97
N ILE A 495 4.23 10.72 18.77
CA ILE A 495 3.24 9.64 18.62
C ILE A 495 3.75 8.32 19.22
N ALA A 496 5.02 7.96 18.98
CA ALA A 496 5.59 6.71 19.44
C ALA A 496 5.74 6.63 20.97
N GLU A 497 5.84 7.77 21.66
CA GLU A 497 6.01 7.86 23.12
C GLU A 497 4.68 7.86 23.88
N ILE A 498 3.53 8.03 23.21
CA ILE A 498 2.21 7.96 23.84
C ILE A 498 2.00 6.55 24.41
N ARG A 499 1.50 6.50 25.65
CA ARG A 499 1.12 5.29 26.38
C ARG A 499 -0.36 5.33 26.73
N TYR A 500 -0.93 4.15 26.98
CA TYR A 500 -2.36 4.03 27.32
C TYR A 500 -2.77 4.87 28.53
N GLU A 501 -1.91 4.96 29.55
CA GLU A 501 -2.18 5.66 30.81
C GLU A 501 -1.85 7.16 30.75
N ASP A 502 -1.31 7.66 29.65
CA ASP A 502 -0.92 9.07 29.55
C ASP A 502 -2.14 10.00 29.57
N GLU A 503 -1.98 11.16 30.19
CA GLU A 503 -2.98 12.22 30.11
C GLU A 503 -2.92 12.92 28.74
N LYS A 504 -4.01 12.81 27.98
CA LYS A 504 -4.15 13.39 26.64
C LYS A 504 -3.79 14.87 26.58
N GLU A 505 -4.22 15.66 27.56
CA GLU A 505 -3.91 17.11 27.64
C GLU A 505 -2.42 17.38 27.81
N ILE A 506 -1.74 16.62 28.67
CA ILE A 506 -0.30 16.77 28.92
C ILE A 506 0.48 16.46 27.64
N LYS A 507 0.19 15.32 26.99
CA LYS A 507 0.83 14.94 25.71
C LYS A 507 0.57 15.95 24.61
N THR A 508 -0.63 16.50 24.56
CA THR A 508 -0.99 17.53 23.58
C THR A 508 -0.16 18.80 23.79
N LYS A 509 0.02 19.26 25.03
CA LYS A 509 0.87 20.41 25.37
C LYS A 509 2.36 20.18 25.09
N GLU A 510 2.87 18.97 25.37
CA GLU A 510 4.24 18.58 25.01
C GLU A 510 4.50 18.80 23.51
N TRP A 511 3.57 18.34 22.66
CA TRP A 511 3.67 18.55 21.22
C TRP A 511 3.61 20.04 20.84
N TRP A 512 2.69 20.81 21.44
CA TRP A 512 2.58 22.24 21.17
C TRP A 512 3.83 23.03 21.51
N SER A 513 4.49 22.70 22.62
CA SER A 513 5.78 23.29 22.98
C SER A 513 6.85 23.02 21.90
N VAL A 514 6.92 21.79 21.40
CA VAL A 514 7.85 21.39 20.33
C VAL A 514 7.53 22.13 19.03
N LEU A 515 6.26 22.12 18.59
CA LEU A 515 5.83 22.78 17.37
C LEU A 515 6.07 24.29 17.42
N TYR A 516 5.78 24.92 18.55
CA TYR A 516 6.04 26.34 18.78
C TYR A 516 7.53 26.67 18.62
N LYS A 517 8.40 25.91 19.29
CA LYS A 517 9.86 26.11 19.22
C LYS A 517 10.38 25.95 17.78
N LEU A 518 9.94 24.93 17.05
CA LEU A 518 10.37 24.69 15.67
C LEU A 518 9.89 25.78 14.70
N THR A 519 8.61 26.13 14.76
CA THR A 519 7.99 27.13 13.86
C THR A 519 8.55 28.53 14.10
N THR A 520 8.73 28.93 15.36
CA THR A 520 9.33 30.22 15.72
C THR A 520 10.80 30.30 15.34
N TRP A 521 11.58 29.24 15.60
CA TRP A 521 12.98 29.17 15.19
C TRP A 521 13.13 29.36 13.68
N GLU A 522 12.30 28.68 12.88
CA GLU A 522 12.38 28.79 11.43
C GLU A 522 12.02 30.18 10.93
N ALA A 523 10.95 30.77 11.47
CA ALA A 523 10.56 32.14 11.14
C ALA A 523 11.64 33.15 11.58
N GLN A 524 12.26 32.95 12.74
CA GLN A 524 13.30 33.82 13.26
C GLN A 524 14.59 33.73 12.42
N SER A 525 14.95 32.55 11.93
CA SER A 525 16.09 32.37 11.01
C SER A 525 15.91 33.17 9.71
N ILE A 526 14.68 33.20 9.17
CA ILE A 526 14.34 34.02 8.00
C ILE A 526 14.44 35.51 8.32
N LEU A 527 13.94 35.94 9.48
CA LEU A 527 14.08 37.31 9.97
C LEU A 527 15.56 37.73 10.08
N GLN A 528 16.39 36.91 10.72
CA GLN A 528 17.81 37.19 10.95
C GLN A 528 18.65 37.20 9.65
N SER A 529 18.25 36.41 8.66
CA SER A 529 18.86 36.41 7.32
C SER A 529 18.24 37.44 6.37
N GLY A 530 17.43 38.36 6.89
CA GLY A 530 16.80 39.43 6.13
C GLY A 530 17.81 40.37 5.46
N SER A 531 17.57 40.67 4.20
CA SER A 531 18.32 41.69 3.44
C SER A 531 17.89 43.11 3.80
N LEU A 532 18.65 44.12 3.37
CA LEU A 532 18.26 45.52 3.54
C LEU A 532 16.85 45.80 2.99
N ARG A 533 16.52 45.23 1.82
CA ARG A 533 15.19 45.32 1.21
C ARG A 533 14.11 44.73 2.12
N ASP A 534 14.39 43.61 2.77
CA ASP A 534 13.43 42.94 3.65
C ASP A 534 13.04 43.83 4.84
N TYR A 535 14.02 44.56 5.39
CA TYR A 535 13.82 45.50 6.49
C TYR A 535 13.23 46.85 6.05
N THR A 536 13.62 47.39 4.90
CA THR A 536 12.99 48.59 4.32
C THR A 536 11.52 48.33 3.98
N GLY A 537 11.23 47.14 3.44
CA GLY A 537 9.88 46.71 3.08
C GLY A 537 9.35 47.35 1.79
N ILE A 538 8.05 47.18 1.60
CA ILE A 538 7.27 47.73 0.48
C ILE A 538 6.07 48.51 1.01
N GLU A 539 5.59 49.48 0.25
CA GLU A 539 4.35 50.19 0.57
C GLU A 539 3.13 49.45 0.03
N ARG A 540 2.17 49.18 0.91
CA ARG A 540 0.87 48.57 0.58
C ARG A 540 -0.22 49.29 1.36
N GLU A 541 -1.24 49.79 0.66
CA GLU A 541 -2.42 50.42 1.28
C GLU A 541 -2.04 51.54 2.28
N GLY A 542 -1.00 52.32 1.98
CA GLY A 542 -0.51 53.40 2.84
C GLY A 542 0.23 52.94 4.11
N LYS A 543 0.60 51.65 4.21
CA LYS A 543 1.40 51.07 5.30
C LYS A 543 2.66 50.42 4.75
N ILE A 544 3.75 50.49 5.52
CA ILE A 544 4.99 49.77 5.20
C ILE A 544 4.85 48.33 5.67
N LYS A 545 4.94 47.39 4.72
CA LYS A 545 5.04 45.96 4.98
C LYS A 545 6.50 45.54 4.88
N ASN A 546 7.09 45.12 5.99
CA ASN A 546 8.47 44.67 6.09
C ASN A 546 8.59 43.35 6.87
N ILE A 547 9.77 42.74 6.84
CA ILE A 547 10.02 41.43 7.45
C ILE A 547 9.74 41.38 8.96
N ALA A 548 9.97 42.49 9.68
CA ALA A 548 9.70 42.58 11.12
C ALA A 548 8.20 42.62 11.43
N THR A 549 7.42 43.41 10.67
CA THR A 549 5.96 43.47 10.81
C THR A 549 5.28 42.15 10.42
N ALA A 550 5.78 41.46 9.39
CA ALA A 550 5.34 40.13 9.01
C ALA A 550 5.64 39.10 10.10
N TYR A 551 6.85 39.14 10.68
CA TYR A 551 7.23 38.24 11.79
C TYR A 551 6.37 38.46 13.03
N ASN A 552 6.14 39.72 13.43
CA ASN A 552 5.28 40.03 14.59
C ASN A 552 3.84 39.55 14.39
N THR A 553 3.33 39.69 13.16
CA THR A 553 2.00 39.21 12.78
C THR A 553 1.93 37.69 12.85
N PHE A 554 2.96 37.01 12.36
CA PHE A 554 3.12 35.56 12.48
C PHE A 554 3.10 35.10 13.95
N VAL A 555 3.95 35.69 14.80
CA VAL A 555 4.01 35.35 16.23
C VAL A 555 2.67 35.57 16.92
N TYR A 556 1.97 36.67 16.61
CA TYR A 556 0.64 36.94 17.15
C TYR A 556 -0.36 35.82 16.81
N PHE A 557 -0.43 35.42 15.54
CA PHE A 557 -1.36 34.37 15.12
C PHE A 557 -0.95 32.99 15.66
N LEU A 558 0.35 32.67 15.69
CA LEU A 558 0.85 31.43 16.28
C LEU A 558 0.47 31.32 17.77
N ASN A 559 0.70 32.40 18.53
CA ASN A 559 0.31 32.47 19.95
C ASN A 559 -1.20 32.30 20.14
N LYS A 560 -2.01 32.85 19.23
CA LYS A 560 -3.47 32.72 19.26
C LYS A 560 -3.93 31.28 18.96
N GLU A 561 -3.29 30.61 18.01
CA GLU A 561 -3.63 29.24 17.66
C GLU A 561 -3.20 28.25 18.76
N ILE A 562 -1.97 28.35 19.27
CA ILE A 562 -1.45 27.43 20.28
C ILE A 562 -1.98 27.76 21.69
N GLY A 563 -2.29 29.02 22.01
CA GLY A 563 -2.70 29.43 23.36
C GLY A 563 -1.48 29.66 24.26
N VAL A 564 -1.26 30.92 24.68
CA VAL A 564 -0.05 31.34 25.42
C VAL A 564 0.11 30.62 26.77
N GLU A 565 -0.99 30.22 27.42
CA GLU A 565 -0.95 29.47 28.69
C GLU A 565 -0.49 28.01 28.51
N GLU A 566 -0.62 27.43 27.31
CA GLU A 566 -0.23 26.04 27.02
C GLU A 566 1.29 25.87 26.92
N VAL A 567 2.05 26.92 26.60
CA VAL A 567 3.51 26.86 26.41
C VAL A 567 4.29 27.09 27.71
N THR A 568 3.75 27.88 28.65
CA THR A 568 4.46 28.29 29.88
C THR A 568 4.42 27.27 31.03
N SER A 569 3.71 26.15 30.87
CA SER A 569 3.54 25.14 31.93
C SER A 569 4.54 23.97 31.87
N GLY A 570 5.34 23.85 30.81
CA GLY A 570 6.30 22.75 30.62
C GLY A 570 7.75 23.03 31.04
N ASP A 571 8.10 24.26 31.41
CA ASP A 571 9.46 24.65 31.84
C ASP A 571 9.57 24.82 33.37
N LYS A 572 8.65 24.21 34.13
CA LYS A 572 8.72 24.10 35.60
C LYS A 572 8.66 22.64 36.03
N GLU A 573 9.75 21.92 35.82
CA GLU A 573 10.23 20.86 36.71
C GLU A 573 11.72 20.57 36.47
#